data_AF-A0A7L8YQZ3-F1
#
_entry.id   AF-A0A7L8YQZ3-F1
#
_cell.length_a   1.000
_cell.length_b   1.000
_cell.length_c   1.000
_cell.angle_alpha   90.00
_cell.angle_beta   90.00
_cell.angle_gamma   90.00
#
_symmetry.space_group_name_H-M   'P 1'
#
loop_
_entity.id
_entity.type
_entity.pdbx_description
1 polymer ?
#
loop_
_entity_poly.entity_id
_entity_poly.type
_entity_poly.pdbx_seq_one_letter_code
_entity_poly.pdbx_strand_id
1 'polypeptide(L)'
;MQKENLLNTTKGKVIVGIGSTVALILVYALIAYFFSIWPFTGYTKAEVEKLSDFTLDAVSNTDLNEKDKANKKYNELQGRYEKIEKAAKSTKVSEKDDTKNALEALKNKLTDFKNKINQDTYTVSEVVTACNAVTKSLFTAATNAIIKDADLK
;
A
#
# COMPACT_ATOMS: atom_id res chain seq x y z
N MET A 1 -59.60 -47.12 -9.76
CA MET A 1 -59.04 -47.23 -8.40
C MET A 1 -57.53 -47.42 -8.52
N GLN A 2 -56.79 -46.60 -7.78
CA GLN A 2 -55.32 -46.38 -7.82
C GLN A 2 -54.46 -47.64 -7.65
N LYS A 3 -53.30 -47.67 -8.33
CA LYS A 3 -51.93 -48.04 -7.84
C LYS A 3 -50.91 -47.46 -8.84
N GLU A 4 -50.40 -46.25 -8.63
CA GLU A 4 -49.15 -45.91 -7.91
C GLU A 4 -47.82 -46.29 -8.62
N ASN A 5 -46.90 -45.33 -8.53
CA ASN A 5 -45.44 -45.34 -8.73
C ASN A 5 -44.93 -44.92 -10.12
N LEU A 6 -44.65 -43.62 -10.30
CA LEU A 6 -43.45 -42.88 -9.86
C LEU A 6 -42.21 -43.24 -10.69
N LEU A 7 -41.70 -42.19 -11.35
CA LEU A 7 -40.32 -42.04 -11.82
C LEU A 7 -39.95 -42.81 -13.10
N ASN A 8 -40.55 -42.42 -14.22
CA ASN A 8 -39.87 -42.54 -15.51
C ASN A 8 -39.34 -41.16 -15.93
N THR A 9 -38.31 -40.71 -15.23
CA THR A 9 -37.41 -39.65 -15.69
C THR A 9 -36.03 -40.04 -15.24
N THR A 10 -35.39 -40.85 -16.08
CA THR A 10 -33.99 -41.23 -15.97
C THR A 10 -33.14 -39.98 -16.10
N LYS A 11 -32.99 -39.23 -15.00
CA LYS A 11 -31.90 -38.29 -14.79
C LYS A 11 -30.64 -39.14 -14.69
N GLY A 12 -30.02 -39.40 -15.83
CA GLY A 12 -28.68 -39.99 -15.90
C GLY A 12 -27.71 -39.06 -15.17
N LYS A 13 -27.46 -39.35 -13.90
CA LYS A 13 -26.38 -38.76 -13.12
C LYS A 13 -25.08 -39.15 -13.81
N VAL A 14 -24.36 -38.17 -14.34
CA VAL A 14 -22.98 -38.37 -14.78
C VAL A 14 -22.15 -38.59 -13.51
N ILE A 15 -21.94 -39.85 -13.15
CA ILE A 15 -20.98 -40.24 -12.12
C ILE A 15 -19.60 -40.13 -12.78
N VAL A 16 -18.99 -38.97 -12.62
CA VAL A 16 -17.61 -38.73 -13.01
C VAL A 16 -16.72 -39.32 -11.91
N GLY A 17 -16.38 -40.60 -12.07
CA GLY A 17 -15.33 -41.25 -11.28
C GLY A 17 -13.96 -40.75 -11.72
N ILE A 18 -13.47 -39.69 -11.08
CA ILE A 18 -12.08 -39.24 -11.20
C ILE A 18 -11.45 -39.39 -9.81
N GLY A 19 -10.35 -40.14 -9.73
CA GLY A 19 -9.57 -40.34 -8.52
C GLY A 19 -9.29 -39.01 -7.81
N SER A 20 -9.54 -38.97 -6.50
CA SER A 20 -9.66 -37.74 -5.70
C SER A 20 -8.46 -36.79 -5.81
N THR A 21 -7.29 -37.30 -6.20
CA THR A 21 -6.05 -36.51 -6.36
C THR A 21 -6.08 -35.56 -7.57
N VAL A 22 -6.62 -35.97 -8.72
CA VAL A 22 -6.62 -35.12 -9.94
C VAL A 22 -7.65 -33.99 -9.81
N ALA A 23 -8.79 -34.28 -9.18
CA ALA A 23 -9.80 -33.27 -8.85
C ALA A 23 -9.25 -32.22 -7.87
N LEU A 24 -8.48 -32.63 -6.86
CA LEU A 24 -7.83 -31.71 -5.93
C LEU A 24 -6.83 -30.79 -6.62
N ILE A 25 -6.02 -31.30 -7.56
CA ILE A 25 -5.05 -30.48 -8.31
C ILE A 25 -5.76 -29.45 -9.19
N LEU A 26 -6.85 -29.83 -9.88
CA LEU A 26 -7.63 -28.90 -10.69
C LEU A 26 -8.34 -27.85 -9.84
N VAL A 27 -8.88 -28.23 -8.68
CA VAL A 27 -9.47 -27.28 -7.72
C VAL A 27 -8.40 -26.35 -7.15
N TYR A 28 -7.21 -26.85 -6.82
CA TYR A 28 -6.07 -26.01 -6.39
C TYR A 28 -5.60 -25.07 -7.49
N ALA A 29 -5.52 -25.54 -8.74
CA ALA A 29 -5.14 -24.71 -9.87
C ALA A 29 -6.20 -23.63 -10.15
N LEU A 30 -7.50 -23.97 -10.00
CA LEU A 30 -8.59 -23.01 -10.11
C LEU A 30 -8.57 -22.02 -8.95
N ILE A 31 -8.34 -22.44 -7.71
CA ILE A 31 -8.20 -21.55 -6.56
C ILE A 31 -6.97 -20.66 -6.76
N ALA A 32 -5.82 -21.19 -7.16
CA ALA A 32 -4.62 -20.40 -7.44
C ALA A 32 -4.84 -19.41 -8.61
N TYR A 33 -5.55 -19.82 -9.66
CA TYR A 33 -5.95 -18.95 -10.77
C TYR A 33 -6.93 -17.86 -10.32
N PHE A 34 -7.94 -18.23 -9.53
CA PHE A 34 -8.88 -17.30 -8.92
C PHE A 34 -8.13 -16.35 -8.00
N PHE A 35 -7.24 -16.79 -7.10
CA PHE A 35 -6.39 -15.92 -6.27
C PHE A 35 -5.41 -15.07 -7.08
N SER A 36 -4.91 -15.54 -8.22
CA SER A 36 -4.08 -14.73 -9.12
C SER A 36 -4.86 -13.63 -9.84
N ILE A 37 -6.19 -13.80 -9.96
CA ILE A 37 -7.12 -12.87 -10.62
C ILE A 37 -7.98 -12.10 -9.60
N TRP A 38 -7.98 -12.51 -8.33
CA TRP A 38 -8.83 -11.94 -7.29
C TRP A 38 -8.22 -10.62 -6.79
N PRO A 39 -9.01 -9.54 -6.67
CA PRO A 39 -8.50 -8.21 -6.31
C PRO A 39 -8.06 -8.07 -4.83
N PHE A 40 -8.05 -9.15 -4.03
CA PHE A 40 -7.65 -9.11 -2.62
C PHE A 40 -6.13 -9.24 -2.39
N THR A 41 -5.31 -9.15 -3.45
CA THR A 41 -3.86 -8.99 -3.32
C THR A 41 -3.43 -7.52 -3.11
N GLY A 42 -4.39 -6.60 -3.05
CA GLY A 42 -4.18 -5.21 -2.65
C GLY A 42 -3.92 -5.07 -1.14
N TYR A 43 -3.17 -4.04 -0.75
CA TYR A 43 -2.99 -3.67 0.65
C TYR A 43 -4.35 -3.57 1.36
N THR A 44 -4.50 -4.21 2.51
CA THR A 44 -5.65 -4.00 3.41
C THR A 44 -5.58 -2.62 4.05
N LYS A 45 -6.72 -2.10 4.54
CA LYS A 45 -6.75 -0.82 5.27
C LYS A 45 -5.71 -0.76 6.39
N ALA A 46 -5.65 -1.81 7.21
CA ALA A 46 -4.70 -1.92 8.31
C ALA A 46 -3.23 -1.91 7.85
N GLU A 47 -2.92 -2.48 6.68
CA GLU A 47 -1.56 -2.44 6.13
C GLU A 47 -1.19 -1.04 5.61
N VAL A 48 -2.14 -0.31 5.03
CA VAL A 48 -1.92 1.08 4.58
C VAL A 48 -1.80 2.03 5.78
N GLU A 49 -2.64 1.90 6.81
CA GLU A 49 -2.58 2.72 8.03
C GLU A 49 -1.20 2.59 8.71
N LYS A 50 -0.68 1.37 8.80
CA LYS A 50 0.65 1.07 9.36
C LYS A 50 1.80 1.78 8.63
N LEU A 51 1.64 2.20 7.37
CA LEU A 51 2.69 2.94 6.66
C LEU A 51 2.91 4.34 7.24
N SER A 52 1.87 4.91 7.85
CA SER A 52 1.92 6.18 8.59
C SER A 52 2.14 6.01 10.09
N ASP A 53 2.17 4.77 10.59
CA ASP A 53 2.35 4.48 12.00
C ASP A 53 3.84 4.50 12.39
N PHE A 54 4.35 5.70 12.57
CA PHE A 54 5.68 5.94 13.10
C PHE A 54 5.71 7.20 13.95
N THR A 55 6.73 7.28 14.80
CA THR A 55 7.05 8.51 15.51
C THR A 55 7.93 9.37 14.63
N LEU A 56 7.53 10.62 14.48
CA LEU A 56 8.35 11.64 13.85
C LEU A 56 8.46 12.80 14.82
N ASP A 57 9.51 12.75 15.64
CA ASP A 57 9.80 13.82 16.58
C ASP A 57 10.42 15.01 15.86
N ALA A 58 10.20 16.21 16.42
CA ALA A 58 10.84 17.41 15.94
C ALA A 58 12.36 17.25 16.06
N VAL A 59 13.05 17.50 14.96
CA VAL A 59 14.50 17.34 14.84
C VAL A 59 15.18 18.64 15.28
N SER A 60 16.29 18.54 16.00
CA SER A 60 17.07 19.68 16.49
C SER A 60 18.32 19.93 15.63
N ASN A 61 18.98 21.07 15.83
CA ASN A 61 20.23 21.40 15.15
C ASN A 61 21.33 20.35 15.39
N THR A 62 21.37 19.74 16.57
CA THR A 62 22.35 18.69 16.90
C THR A 62 22.12 17.39 16.13
N ASP A 63 20.88 17.10 15.74
CA ASP A 63 20.52 15.87 15.03
C ASP A 63 20.88 15.93 13.54
N LEU A 64 20.93 17.14 12.95
CA LEU A 64 21.27 17.37 11.54
C LEU A 64 22.50 18.30 11.40
N ASN A 65 23.38 18.35 12.40
CA ASN A 65 24.57 19.19 12.37
C ASN A 65 25.54 18.80 11.24
N GLU A 66 25.50 17.54 10.82
CA GLU A 66 26.31 16.96 9.76
C GLU A 66 25.45 16.58 8.57
N LYS A 67 25.96 16.83 7.36
CA LYS A 67 25.30 16.50 6.10
C LYS A 67 24.96 15.01 6.00
N ASP A 68 25.80 14.12 6.54
CA ASP A 68 25.53 12.68 6.58
C ASP A 68 24.34 12.31 7.46
N LYS A 69 24.17 12.96 8.62
CA LYS A 69 23.01 12.74 9.49
C LYS A 69 21.73 13.24 8.82
N ALA A 70 21.80 14.39 8.15
CA ALA A 70 20.73 14.92 7.32
C ALA A 70 20.33 13.96 6.19
N ASN A 71 21.31 13.45 5.45
CA ASN A 71 21.10 12.48 4.38
C ASN A 71 20.49 11.18 4.91
N LYS A 72 20.96 10.69 6.07
CA LYS A 72 20.38 9.50 6.70
C LYS A 72 18.91 9.72 7.04
N LYS A 73 18.57 10.86 7.63
CA LYS A 73 17.18 11.21 7.94
C LYS A 73 16.33 11.37 6.69
N TYR A 74 16.85 12.02 5.66
CA TYR A 74 16.21 12.12 4.35
C TYR A 74 15.93 10.73 3.76
N ASN A 75 16.91 9.83 3.76
CA ASN A 75 16.75 8.48 3.23
C ASN A 75 15.70 7.66 4.01
N GLU A 76 15.62 7.81 5.33
CA GLU A 76 14.57 7.19 6.14
C GLU A 76 13.17 7.68 5.73
N LEU A 77 13.00 8.99 5.55
CA LEU A 77 11.71 9.58 5.15
C LEU A 77 11.36 9.28 3.70
N GLN A 78 12.34 9.30 2.81
CA GLN A 78 12.23 8.92 1.41
C GLN A 78 11.80 7.45 1.28
N GLY A 79 12.44 6.53 2.02
CA GLY A 79 12.07 5.12 2.01
C GLY A 79 10.66 4.86 2.54
N ARG A 80 10.14 5.71 3.43
CA ARG A 80 8.72 5.66 3.86
C ARG A 80 7.79 6.18 2.78
N TYR A 81 8.12 7.30 2.15
CA TYR A 81 7.37 7.83 1.02
C TYR A 81 7.25 6.79 -0.10
N GLU A 82 8.34 6.11 -0.45
CA GLU A 82 8.34 5.06 -1.48
C GLU A 82 7.42 3.88 -1.12
N LYS A 83 7.30 3.52 0.16
CA LYS A 83 6.33 2.50 0.60
C LYS A 83 4.89 2.96 0.41
N ILE A 84 4.58 4.21 0.71
CA ILE A 84 3.25 4.79 0.50
C ILE A 84 2.94 4.91 -0.99
N GLU A 85 3.88 5.39 -1.80
CA GLU A 85 3.74 5.48 -3.25
C GLU A 85 3.53 4.08 -3.87
N LYS A 86 4.27 3.08 -3.39
CA LYS A 86 4.07 1.68 -3.81
C LYS A 86 2.69 1.17 -3.42
N ALA A 87 2.20 1.48 -2.22
CA ALA A 87 0.85 1.12 -1.80
C ALA A 87 -0.21 1.78 -2.70
N ALA A 88 -0.06 3.06 -3.05
CA ALA A 88 -0.93 3.77 -3.98
C ALA A 88 -0.93 3.12 -5.39
N LYS A 89 0.24 2.71 -5.89
CA LYS A 89 0.36 2.01 -7.18
C LYS A 89 -0.27 0.61 -7.12
N SER A 90 -0.02 -0.15 -6.06
CA SER A 90 -0.57 -1.49 -5.85
C SER A 90 -2.09 -1.50 -5.70
N THR A 91 -2.66 -0.43 -5.12
CA THR A 91 -4.11 -0.23 -4.99
C THR A 91 -4.73 0.47 -6.21
N LYS A 92 -3.93 0.81 -7.22
CA LYS A 92 -4.34 1.50 -8.47
C LYS A 92 -5.01 2.85 -8.24
N VAL A 93 -4.58 3.58 -7.22
CA VAL A 93 -5.12 4.90 -6.86
C VAL A 93 -4.08 6.02 -6.93
N SER A 94 -2.84 5.73 -7.35
CA SER A 94 -1.78 6.73 -7.49
C SER A 94 -2.15 7.93 -8.37
N GLU A 95 -3.04 7.74 -9.35
CA GLU A 95 -3.50 8.78 -10.27
C GLU A 95 -4.81 9.45 -9.85
N LYS A 96 -5.42 9.02 -8.73
CA LYS A 96 -6.63 9.68 -8.21
C LYS A 96 -6.26 11.00 -7.54
N ASP A 97 -7.07 12.03 -7.75
CA ASP A 97 -6.74 13.40 -7.35
C ASP A 97 -6.35 13.52 -5.87
N ASP A 98 -7.11 12.90 -4.95
CA ASP A 98 -6.84 12.96 -3.51
C ASP A 98 -5.48 12.30 -3.17
N THR A 99 -5.25 11.08 -3.64
CA THR A 99 -3.98 10.36 -3.43
C THR A 99 -2.80 11.08 -4.09
N LYS A 100 -2.97 11.54 -5.34
CA LYS A 100 -1.95 12.24 -6.10
C LYS A 100 -1.54 13.53 -5.42
N ASN A 101 -2.51 14.36 -5.02
CA ASN A 101 -2.25 15.62 -4.32
C ASN A 101 -1.53 15.39 -2.99
N ALA A 102 -1.91 14.35 -2.23
CA ALA A 102 -1.26 14.02 -0.97
C ALA A 102 0.19 13.52 -1.16
N LEU A 103 0.43 12.67 -2.18
CA LEU A 103 1.77 12.21 -2.54
C LEU A 103 2.66 13.35 -3.05
N GLU A 104 2.13 14.23 -3.91
CA GLU A 104 2.85 15.39 -4.43
C GLU A 104 3.23 16.37 -3.31
N ALA A 105 2.32 16.65 -2.37
CA ALA A 105 2.62 17.48 -1.20
C ALA A 105 3.80 16.91 -0.39
N LEU A 106 3.81 15.58 -0.15
CA LEU A 106 4.87 14.92 0.58
C LEU A 106 6.20 14.92 -0.19
N LYS A 107 6.14 14.65 -1.49
CA LYS A 107 7.29 14.67 -2.41
C LYS A 107 7.91 16.07 -2.50
N ASN A 108 7.09 17.12 -2.56
CA ASN A 108 7.58 18.50 -2.59
C ASN A 108 8.35 18.84 -1.31
N LYS A 109 7.83 18.47 -0.13
CA LYS A 109 8.55 18.69 1.14
C LYS A 109 9.84 17.88 1.25
N LEU A 110 9.86 16.64 0.77
CA LEU A 110 11.09 15.84 0.70
C LEU A 110 12.10 16.43 -0.29
N THR A 111 11.64 16.96 -1.41
CA THR A 111 12.49 17.61 -2.40
C THR A 111 13.11 18.89 -1.83
N ASP A 112 12.32 19.70 -1.14
CA ASP A 112 12.80 20.89 -0.42
C ASP A 112 13.87 20.52 0.60
N PHE A 113 13.62 19.48 1.40
CA PHE A 113 14.59 18.97 2.38
C PHE A 113 15.89 18.53 1.70
N LYS A 114 15.81 17.73 0.64
CA LYS A 114 16.98 17.28 -0.14
C LYS A 114 17.76 18.45 -0.75
N ASN A 115 17.04 19.44 -1.29
CA ASN A 115 17.64 20.62 -1.89
C ASN A 115 18.44 21.40 -0.84
N LYS A 116 17.88 21.59 0.36
CA LYS A 116 18.57 22.24 1.49
C LYS A 116 19.82 21.48 1.95
N ILE A 117 19.80 20.14 1.91
CA ILE A 117 20.99 19.32 2.22
C ILE A 117 22.09 19.49 1.14
N ASN A 118 21.70 19.65 -0.12
CA ASN A 118 22.60 19.69 -1.27
C ASN A 118 23.12 21.08 -1.64
N GLN A 119 22.70 22.15 -0.95
CA GLN A 119 23.26 23.48 -1.18
C GLN A 119 24.77 23.51 -0.90
N ASP A 120 25.49 24.37 -1.63
CA ASP A 120 26.94 24.57 -1.49
C ASP A 120 27.34 24.99 -0.07
N THR A 121 26.44 25.70 0.62
CA THR A 121 26.56 26.04 2.04
C THR A 121 25.49 25.30 2.83
N TYR A 122 25.90 24.42 3.74
CA TYR A 122 25.00 23.62 4.56
C TYR A 122 24.59 24.39 5.83
N THR A 123 23.42 25.04 5.79
CA THR A 123 22.87 25.73 6.96
C THR A 123 22.01 24.75 7.77
N VAL A 124 22.55 24.25 8.88
CA VAL A 124 21.85 23.31 9.79
C VAL A 124 20.43 23.78 10.14
N SER A 125 20.25 25.07 10.43
CA SER A 125 18.94 25.64 10.81
C SER A 125 17.91 25.59 9.67
N GLU A 126 18.32 25.83 8.43
CA GLU A 126 17.42 25.73 7.26
C GLU A 126 17.05 24.27 6.99
N VAL A 127 18.00 23.36 7.16
CA VAL A 127 17.82 21.92 6.96
C VAL A 127 16.90 21.34 8.02
N VAL A 128 17.05 21.74 9.29
CA VAL A 128 16.13 21.41 10.39
C VAL A 128 14.72 21.93 10.11
N THR A 129 14.60 23.17 9.64
CA THR A 129 13.30 23.75 9.30
C THR A 129 12.62 22.96 8.17
N ALA A 130 13.37 22.59 7.13
CA ALA A 130 12.85 21.79 6.03
C ALA A 130 12.50 20.35 6.46
N CYS A 131 13.31 19.73 7.32
CA CYS A 131 13.02 18.41 7.90
C CYS A 131 11.74 18.45 8.75
N ASN A 132 11.58 19.45 9.61
CA ASN A 132 10.41 19.59 10.48
C ASN A 132 9.14 19.97 9.70
N ALA A 133 9.27 20.50 8.49
CA ALA A 133 8.13 20.69 7.57
C ALA A 133 7.60 19.35 7.01
N VAL A 134 8.41 18.29 6.99
CA VAL A 134 7.97 16.92 6.69
C VAL A 134 7.34 16.35 7.96
N THR A 135 6.02 16.52 8.12
CA THR A 135 5.31 16.09 9.34
C THR A 135 4.67 14.71 9.19
N LYS A 136 4.45 14.00 10.31
CA LYS A 136 3.64 12.77 10.34
C LYS A 136 2.26 12.96 9.68
N SER A 137 1.67 14.14 9.83
CA SER A 137 0.36 14.46 9.25
C SER A 137 0.33 14.34 7.72
N LEU A 138 1.44 14.63 7.03
CA LEU A 138 1.54 14.46 5.58
C LEU A 138 1.50 12.97 5.20
N PHE A 139 2.19 12.12 5.97
CA PHE A 139 2.16 10.67 5.74
C PHE A 139 0.77 10.09 6.04
N THR A 140 0.13 10.54 7.12
CA THR A 140 -1.25 10.15 7.46
C THR A 140 -2.26 10.63 6.43
N ALA A 141 -2.10 11.83 5.87
CA ALA A 141 -2.95 12.34 4.80
C ALA A 141 -2.82 11.47 3.54
N ALA A 142 -1.59 11.08 3.17
CA ALA A 142 -1.35 10.20 2.03
C ALA A 142 -1.91 8.79 2.23
N THR A 143 -1.76 8.18 3.42
CA THR A 143 -2.35 6.86 3.70
C THR A 143 -3.88 6.91 3.74
N ASN A 144 -4.46 7.95 4.34
CA ASN A 144 -5.92 8.13 4.37
C ASN A 144 -6.51 8.37 2.98
N ALA A 145 -5.81 9.13 2.12
CA ALA A 145 -6.22 9.34 0.74
C ALA A 145 -6.25 8.00 -0.02
N ILE A 146 -5.21 7.16 0.14
CA ILE A 146 -5.16 5.81 -0.45
C ILE A 146 -6.33 4.95 0.06
N ILE A 147 -6.58 4.93 1.37
CA ILE A 147 -7.66 4.13 1.97
C ILE A 147 -9.02 4.54 1.41
N LYS A 148 -9.27 5.85 1.34
CA LYS A 148 -10.51 6.42 0.81
C LYS A 148 -10.65 6.12 -0.68
N ASP A 149 -9.61 6.37 -1.46
CA ASP A 149 -9.64 6.21 -2.90
C ASP A 149 -9.71 4.74 -3.33
N ALA A 150 -9.10 3.83 -2.57
CA ALA A 150 -9.10 2.40 -2.87
C ALA A 150 -10.27 1.66 -2.23
N ASP A 151 -11.16 2.36 -1.51
CA ASP A 151 -12.30 1.79 -0.75
C ASP A 151 -11.86 0.62 0.14
N LEU A 152 -10.72 0.78 0.83
CA LEU A 152 -10.18 -0.25 1.71
C LEU A 152 -11.01 -0.31 2.99
N LYS A 153 -11.56 -1.51 3.27
CA LYS A 153 -12.42 -1.78 4.43
C LYS A 153 -11.63 -2.30 5.62
#